data_AF-A0A661KWF7-F1
#
_entry.id   AF-A0A661KWF7-F1
#
_cell.length_a   1.000
_cell.length_b   1.000
_cell.length_c   1.000
_cell.angle_alpha   90.00
_cell.angle_beta   90.00
_cell.angle_gamma   90.00
#
_symmetry.space_group_name_H-M   'P 1'
#
loop_
_entity.id
_entity.type
_entity.pdbx_description
1 polymer ?
#
loop_
_entity_poly.entity_id
_entity_poly.type
_entity_poly.pdbx_seq_one_letter_code
_entity_poly.pdbx_strand_id
1 'polypeptide(L)'
;DLIRMGVAKAALLEEGEEIRLPVKTECLIIGGGIAGMTAALQVAAQGFQAIIVEREPQLGGTLNRLHSISHEGQYYDAARLVEEKRGLIESSPHIRVFTDTTIQEVEGYIGNYRITVSQNGKEESFEASTIIVATGMKEIEPFGQFQYGEHPGVITQLQLEERLEKDDFTSVNSAVIINCVNSKNDKRGCCAIGCPTSLKNALALKERNPSMDIYILYRDLNLVRRESAGVLKARKAGVKFIRFPEKQYPDVQKNNGQLMVHVYDNLLQKEVEIPADLVVLTTALKGDDSVEEIKGQLKVSSNADGFLQEAHVKLGPVDFASDGLYLCGCARSPKGVKDSIDEAVGAAMRASIPMKRGYIEAEGIVADIDLTDCNKCGLCYKRCPYSAIKLNEEKQPVVIKALCKGCGLCAADCPKECITIIHFSEEQILAQVEAALEERPEDKIIGFVCHWCALGGVDMAGVSRLQYPPNARLIRVMCSARVSIKMIERAFELGAAGVLVAGCEFPTCHYISGNYAAEVRVKRARKRLAKKGYDPERLWNIWCSAADGPKFANTMREMTKALGLGG
;
A
#
# COMPACT_ATOMS: atom_id res chain seq x y z
N ASP A 1 -32.64 -22.16 0.12
CA ASP A 1 -31.33 -22.20 0.80
C ASP A 1 -30.81 -20.84 1.24
N LEU A 2 -30.31 -19.95 0.36
CA LEU A 2 -29.67 -18.69 0.79
C LEU A 2 -30.54 -17.81 1.71
N ILE A 3 -31.83 -17.68 1.39
CA ILE A 3 -32.80 -16.97 2.25
C ILE A 3 -32.93 -17.65 3.62
N ARG A 4 -33.09 -18.97 3.64
CA ARG A 4 -33.20 -19.77 4.89
C ARG A 4 -31.94 -19.64 5.75
N MET A 5 -30.76 -19.66 5.14
CA MET A 5 -29.48 -19.42 5.84
C MET A 5 -29.44 -18.01 6.43
N GLY A 6 -29.90 -17.00 5.69
CA GLY A 6 -29.99 -15.62 6.18
C GLY A 6 -30.94 -15.50 7.37
N VAL A 7 -32.13 -16.10 7.30
CA VAL A 7 -33.12 -16.11 8.38
C VAL A 7 -32.58 -16.84 9.62
N ALA A 8 -31.93 -18.00 9.44
CA ALA A 8 -31.34 -18.76 10.54
C ALA A 8 -30.29 -17.95 11.31
N LYS A 9 -29.42 -17.21 10.60
CA LYS A 9 -28.49 -16.29 11.25
C LYS A 9 -29.20 -15.10 11.90
N ALA A 10 -30.19 -14.52 11.21
CA ALA A 10 -30.90 -13.33 11.67
C ALA A 10 -31.62 -13.58 13.01
N ALA A 11 -32.18 -14.78 13.21
CA ALA A 11 -32.83 -15.18 14.45
C ALA A 11 -31.88 -15.20 15.68
N LEU A 12 -30.57 -15.26 15.44
CA LEU A 12 -29.53 -15.29 16.47
C LEU A 12 -28.72 -13.99 16.53
N LEU A 13 -29.12 -12.94 15.79
CA LEU A 13 -28.46 -11.65 15.88
C LEU A 13 -28.80 -10.98 17.21
N GLU A 14 -27.77 -10.41 17.81
CA GLU A 14 -27.85 -9.62 19.03
C GLU A 14 -27.63 -8.14 18.70
N GLU A 15 -28.10 -7.26 19.58
CA GLU A 15 -27.81 -5.84 19.48
C GLU A 15 -26.30 -5.63 19.66
N GLY A 16 -25.65 -5.02 18.67
CA GLY A 16 -24.26 -4.62 18.79
C GLY A 16 -24.16 -3.33 19.59
N GLU A 17 -23.18 -3.20 20.47
CA GLU A 17 -22.93 -1.94 21.15
C GLU A 17 -22.33 -0.90 20.19
N GLU A 18 -22.87 0.33 20.19
CA GLU A 18 -22.20 1.48 19.57
C GLU A 18 -21.01 1.88 20.44
N ILE A 19 -19.80 1.57 19.97
CA ILE A 19 -18.58 1.89 20.71
C ILE A 19 -18.02 3.19 20.14
N ARG A 20 -18.25 4.29 20.86
CA ARG A 20 -17.67 5.59 20.54
C ARG A 20 -16.35 5.79 21.25
N LEU A 21 -15.32 6.09 20.49
CA LEU A 21 -13.98 6.36 21.01
C LEU A 21 -13.65 7.82 20.78
N PRO A 22 -13.15 8.54 21.79
CA PRO A 22 -12.83 9.95 21.64
C PRO A 22 -11.68 10.12 20.64
N VAL A 23 -11.79 11.16 19.83
CA VAL A 23 -10.75 11.63 18.92
C VAL A 23 -10.43 13.06 19.30
N LYS A 24 -9.16 13.34 19.55
CA LYS A 24 -8.68 14.69 19.87
C LYS A 24 -8.33 15.45 18.58
N THR A 25 -7.50 16.48 18.68
CA THR A 25 -7.30 17.47 17.61
C THR A 25 -5.89 17.49 17.04
N GLU A 26 -5.04 16.57 17.44
CA GLU A 26 -3.64 16.48 17.03
C GLU A 26 -3.48 15.53 15.84
N CYS A 27 -2.82 15.99 14.78
CA CYS A 27 -2.43 15.19 13.63
C CYS A 27 -0.91 15.14 13.54
N LEU A 28 -0.34 13.93 13.52
CA LEU A 28 1.06 13.71 13.21
C LEU A 28 1.26 13.69 11.69
N ILE A 29 2.30 14.37 11.22
CA ILE A 29 2.78 14.34 9.84
C ILE A 29 4.20 13.78 9.88
N ILE A 30 4.42 12.64 9.21
CA ILE A 30 5.72 11.97 9.14
C ILE A 30 6.38 12.35 7.82
N GLY A 31 7.42 13.18 7.89
CA GLY A 31 8.15 13.74 6.74
C GLY A 31 7.76 15.18 6.45
N GLY A 32 8.77 16.05 6.37
CA GLY A 32 8.67 17.49 6.18
C GLY A 32 8.90 17.95 4.74
N GLY A 33 8.73 17.08 3.74
CA GLY A 33 8.75 17.46 2.32
C GLY A 33 7.55 18.32 1.91
N ILE A 34 7.45 18.69 0.62
CA ILE A 34 6.34 19.55 0.14
C ILE A 34 4.95 18.99 0.45
N ALA A 35 4.78 17.67 0.40
CA ALA A 35 3.54 17.00 0.76
C ALA A 35 3.24 17.13 2.26
N GLY A 36 4.21 16.84 3.13
CA GLY A 36 4.06 16.96 4.58
C GLY A 36 3.83 18.40 5.05
N MET A 37 4.62 19.36 4.55
CA MET A 37 4.41 20.78 4.82
C MET A 37 3.01 21.25 4.39
N THR A 38 2.55 20.81 3.22
CA THR A 38 1.21 21.13 2.75
C THR A 38 0.15 20.51 3.64
N ALA A 39 0.28 19.23 4.00
CA ALA A 39 -0.67 18.55 4.88
C ALA A 39 -0.79 19.25 6.23
N ALA A 40 0.35 19.60 6.86
CA ALA A 40 0.38 20.32 8.13
C ALA A 40 -0.30 21.70 8.05
N LEU A 41 -0.01 22.47 7.00
CA LEU A 41 -0.67 23.76 6.76
C LEU A 41 -2.18 23.62 6.57
N GLN A 42 -2.65 22.58 5.88
CA GLN A 42 -4.08 22.34 5.68
C GLN A 42 -4.78 21.81 6.94
N VAL A 43 -4.10 21.04 7.77
CA VAL A 43 -4.60 20.65 9.09
C VAL A 43 -4.75 21.90 9.98
N ALA A 44 -3.71 22.73 10.04
CA ALA A 44 -3.70 23.97 10.82
C ALA A 44 -4.75 24.98 10.34
N ALA A 45 -4.94 25.12 9.03
CA ALA A 45 -5.96 26.01 8.45
C ALA A 45 -7.40 25.63 8.84
N GLN A 46 -7.63 24.37 9.24
CA GLN A 46 -8.91 23.88 9.76
C GLN A 46 -9.06 24.08 11.29
N GLY A 47 -8.04 24.62 11.96
CA GLY A 47 -8.02 24.88 13.41
C GLY A 47 -7.52 23.71 14.27
N PHE A 48 -6.94 22.67 13.66
CA PHE A 48 -6.35 21.52 14.36
C PHE A 48 -4.86 21.68 14.59
N GLN A 49 -4.29 20.89 15.51
CA GLN A 49 -2.86 20.92 15.81
C GLN A 49 -2.11 19.96 14.88
N ALA A 50 -1.14 20.46 14.14
CA ALA A 50 -0.27 19.66 13.28
C ALA A 50 1.10 19.50 13.93
N ILE A 51 1.62 18.27 13.93
CA ILE A 51 2.95 17.95 14.43
C ILE A 51 3.76 17.37 13.29
N ILE A 52 4.81 18.04 12.84
CA ILE A 52 5.71 17.53 11.80
C ILE A 52 6.90 16.86 12.49
N VAL A 53 7.18 15.61 12.11
CA VAL A 53 8.45 14.93 12.44
C VAL A 53 9.25 14.78 11.15
N GLU A 54 10.40 15.44 11.10
CA GLU A 54 11.36 15.42 10.01
C GLU A 54 12.71 14.89 10.51
N ARG A 55 13.26 13.92 9.78
CA ARG A 55 14.52 13.28 10.12
C ARG A 55 15.71 14.17 9.79
N GLU A 56 15.58 15.01 8.76
CA GLU A 56 16.62 15.91 8.32
C GLU A 56 16.65 17.19 9.20
N PRO A 57 17.75 17.96 9.16
CA PRO A 57 17.85 19.21 9.92
C PRO A 57 16.89 20.32 9.47
N GLN A 58 16.28 20.18 8.29
CA GLN A 58 15.42 21.19 7.69
C GLN A 58 14.28 20.57 6.88
N LEU A 59 13.14 21.26 6.84
CA LEU A 59 11.99 20.91 6.01
C LEU A 59 12.30 21.08 4.51
N GLY A 60 11.47 20.56 3.61
CA GLY A 60 11.57 20.74 2.15
C GLY A 60 11.83 19.45 1.37
N GLY A 61 12.45 18.45 2.01
CA GLY A 61 12.71 17.14 1.40
C GLY A 61 13.50 17.24 0.08
N THR A 62 13.11 16.47 -0.93
CA THR A 62 13.78 16.44 -2.24
C THR A 62 13.83 17.81 -2.92
N LEU A 63 12.88 18.73 -2.65
CA LEU A 63 12.88 20.06 -3.26
C LEU A 63 14.10 20.90 -2.87
N ASN A 64 14.71 20.64 -1.70
CA ASN A 64 15.96 21.31 -1.31
C ASN A 64 17.15 20.93 -2.21
N ARG A 65 17.01 19.89 -3.03
CA ARG A 65 18.02 19.36 -3.93
C ARG A 65 17.71 19.65 -5.40
N LEU A 66 16.61 20.35 -5.68
CA LEU A 66 16.21 20.68 -7.05
C LEU A 66 16.54 22.13 -7.37
N HIS A 67 17.06 22.40 -8.57
CA HIS A 67 17.27 23.76 -9.04
C HIS A 67 15.93 24.40 -9.45
N SER A 68 15.11 23.63 -10.18
CA SER A 68 13.80 24.11 -10.66
C SER A 68 12.75 23.01 -10.62
N ILE A 69 11.48 23.39 -10.64
CA ILE A 69 10.35 22.48 -10.85
C ILE A 69 9.61 22.88 -12.11
N SER A 70 9.05 21.91 -12.82
CA SER A 70 8.22 22.16 -13.99
C SER A 70 6.78 21.77 -13.74
N HIS A 71 5.85 22.65 -14.07
CA HIS A 71 4.42 22.33 -14.07
C HIS A 71 3.75 22.99 -15.28
N GLU A 72 2.97 22.21 -16.03
CA GLU A 72 2.27 22.67 -17.25
C GLU A 72 3.15 23.41 -18.27
N GLY A 73 4.42 23.03 -18.37
CA GLY A 73 5.38 23.63 -19.30
C GLY A 73 5.94 25.00 -18.87
N GLN A 74 5.67 25.41 -17.63
CA GLN A 74 6.30 26.53 -16.92
C GLN A 74 7.33 26.02 -15.91
N TYR A 75 8.30 26.88 -15.60
CA TYR A 75 9.39 26.58 -14.66
C TYR A 75 9.25 27.49 -13.45
N TYR A 76 9.48 26.92 -12.26
CA TYR A 76 9.45 27.64 -11.00
C TYR A 76 10.70 27.30 -10.20
N ASP A 77 11.14 28.26 -9.39
CA ASP A 77 12.24 28.07 -8.45
C ASP A 77 11.80 27.16 -7.30
N ALA A 78 12.54 26.06 -7.10
CA ALA A 78 12.20 25.08 -6.07
C ALA A 78 12.47 25.61 -4.66
N ALA A 79 13.59 26.33 -4.46
CA ALA A 79 13.99 26.88 -3.18
C ALA A 79 13.00 27.93 -2.70
N ARG A 80 12.53 28.80 -3.61
CA ARG A 80 11.48 29.79 -3.30
C ARG A 80 10.20 29.14 -2.78
N LEU A 81 9.74 28.07 -3.43
CA LEU A 81 8.53 27.36 -3.00
C LEU A 81 8.70 26.75 -1.60
N VAL A 82 9.88 26.20 -1.30
CA VAL A 82 10.18 25.65 0.02
C VAL A 82 10.19 26.77 1.06
N GLU A 83 10.87 27.88 0.79
CA GLU A 83 10.99 29.01 1.70
C GLU A 83 9.62 29.62 2.03
N GLU A 84 8.77 29.83 1.02
CA GLU A 84 7.39 30.30 1.20
C GLU A 84 6.59 29.36 2.12
N LYS A 85 6.78 28.04 2.02
CA LYS A 85 6.09 27.06 2.87
C LYS A 85 6.65 27.01 4.29
N ARG A 86 7.98 27.10 4.45
CA ARG A 86 8.64 27.16 5.76
C ARG A 86 8.18 28.38 6.55
N GLY A 87 8.20 29.56 5.94
CA GLY A 87 7.74 30.79 6.60
C GLY A 87 6.28 30.72 7.07
N LEU A 88 5.40 30.09 6.28
CA LEU A 88 4.01 29.84 6.70
C LEU A 88 3.93 28.89 7.90
N ILE A 89 4.76 27.84 7.95
CA ILE A 89 4.80 26.89 9.06
C ILE A 89 5.32 27.55 10.33
N GLU A 90 6.43 28.27 10.24
CA GLU A 90 7.06 28.97 11.37
C GLU A 90 6.15 30.05 11.97
N SER A 91 5.34 30.71 11.15
CA SER A 91 4.38 31.72 11.60
C SER A 91 3.11 31.15 12.25
N SER A 92 2.87 29.83 12.16
CA SER A 92 1.62 29.22 12.60
C SER A 92 1.68 28.72 14.05
N PRO A 93 0.81 29.20 14.96
CA PRO A 93 0.76 28.71 16.34
C PRO A 93 0.15 27.30 16.46
N HIS A 94 -0.38 26.75 15.36
CA HIS A 94 -1.02 25.45 15.29
C HIS A 94 -0.09 24.35 14.73
N ILE A 95 1.17 24.68 14.45
CA ILE A 95 2.13 23.73 13.88
C ILE A 95 3.34 23.63 14.80
N ARG A 96 3.62 22.43 15.28
CA ARG A 96 4.85 22.08 15.99
C ARG A 96 5.75 21.27 15.05
N VAL A 97 7.05 21.59 15.02
CA VAL A 97 8.02 20.92 14.15
C VAL A 97 9.12 20.30 15.00
N PHE A 98 9.46 19.05 14.69
CA PHE A 98 10.62 18.33 15.17
C PHE A 98 11.52 18.00 13.99
N THR A 99 12.67 18.66 13.87
CA THR A 99 13.75 18.31 12.93
C THR A 99 14.78 17.43 13.63
N ASP A 100 15.68 16.80 12.86
CA ASP A 100 16.69 15.87 13.41
C ASP A 100 16.06 14.77 14.28
N THR A 101 14.85 14.35 13.91
CA THR A 101 13.99 13.52 14.77
C THR A 101 13.44 12.32 13.99
N THR A 102 13.56 11.14 14.58
CA THR A 102 13.03 9.88 14.02
C THR A 102 12.00 9.27 14.95
N ILE A 103 11.00 8.60 14.39
CA ILE A 103 9.99 7.89 15.17
C ILE A 103 10.56 6.53 15.56
N GLN A 104 10.56 6.22 16.86
CA GLN A 104 11.02 4.94 17.38
C GLN A 104 9.85 3.96 17.53
N GLU A 105 8.73 4.45 18.06
CA GLU A 105 7.57 3.63 18.35
C GLU A 105 6.27 4.39 18.12
N VAL A 106 5.28 3.70 17.57
CA VAL A 106 3.89 4.17 17.47
C VAL A 106 2.99 3.11 18.09
N GLU A 107 2.30 3.48 19.17
CA GLU A 107 1.34 2.62 19.84
C GLU A 107 -0.05 3.26 19.83
N GLY A 108 -1.07 2.42 20.02
CA GLY A 108 -2.45 2.87 20.15
C GLY A 108 -3.26 2.76 18.86
N TYR A 109 -4.26 3.61 18.73
CA TYR A 109 -5.25 3.59 17.66
C TYR A 109 -5.76 5.00 17.37
N ILE A 110 -6.53 5.15 16.29
CA ILE A 110 -7.17 6.41 15.92
C ILE A 110 -7.80 7.11 17.13
N GLY A 111 -7.45 8.38 17.31
CA GLY A 111 -7.84 9.23 18.43
C GLY A 111 -6.89 9.17 19.64
N ASN A 112 -6.09 8.11 19.77
CA ASN A 112 -5.27 7.82 20.96
C ASN A 112 -3.95 7.14 20.58
N TYR A 113 -3.18 7.72 19.65
CA TYR A 113 -1.82 7.28 19.38
C TYR A 113 -0.84 7.88 20.39
N ARG A 114 0.07 7.05 20.89
CA ARG A 114 1.27 7.48 21.60
C ARG A 114 2.45 7.33 20.66
N ILE A 115 3.14 8.43 20.42
CA ILE A 115 4.28 8.51 19.51
C ILE A 115 5.52 8.73 20.36
N THR A 116 6.50 7.86 20.22
CA THR A 116 7.83 8.02 20.82
C THR A 116 8.82 8.35 19.73
N VAL A 117 9.50 9.49 19.89
CA VAL A 117 10.50 9.99 18.95
C VAL A 117 11.86 10.07 19.61
N SER A 118 12.92 9.94 18.82
CA SER A 118 14.30 10.18 19.24
C SER A 118 14.86 11.39 18.51
N GLN A 119 15.28 12.40 19.28
CA GLN A 119 15.94 13.60 18.80
C GLN A 119 17.30 13.72 19.48
N ASN A 120 18.38 13.69 18.70
CA ASN A 120 19.76 13.73 19.23
C ASN A 120 20.04 12.68 20.34
N GLY A 121 19.44 11.50 20.23
CA GLY A 121 19.58 10.40 21.20
C GLY A 121 18.75 10.55 22.48
N LYS A 122 17.91 11.58 22.59
CA LYS A 122 16.93 11.74 23.68
C LYS A 122 15.55 11.34 23.19
N GLU A 123 14.86 10.54 23.99
CA GLU A 123 13.49 10.13 23.71
C GLU A 123 12.49 11.15 24.26
N GLU A 124 11.52 11.55 23.44
CA GLU A 124 10.34 12.31 23.83
C GLU A 124 9.09 11.54 23.39
N SER A 125 8.00 11.64 24.15
CA SER A 125 6.72 11.06 23.77
C SER A 125 5.61 12.10 23.78
N PHE A 126 4.72 12.00 22.79
CA PHE A 126 3.53 12.85 22.67
C PHE A 126 2.35 12.07 22.09
N GLU A 127 1.17 12.66 22.14
CA GLU A 127 -0.05 12.03 21.64
C GLU A 127 -0.46 12.60 20.28
N ALA A 128 -1.06 11.75 19.45
CA ALA A 128 -1.69 12.14 18.18
C ALA A 128 -3.02 11.39 18.00
N SER A 129 -3.97 12.01 17.31
CA SER A 129 -5.26 11.40 16.97
C SER A 129 -5.29 10.78 15.59
N THR A 130 -4.59 11.40 14.63
CA THR A 130 -4.48 10.91 13.26
C THR A 130 -3.04 11.05 12.79
N ILE A 131 -2.66 10.27 11.77
CA ILE A 131 -1.29 10.25 11.24
C ILE A 131 -1.34 10.34 9.72
N ILE A 132 -0.55 11.24 9.13
CA ILE A 132 -0.34 11.38 7.69
C ILE A 132 1.12 11.04 7.39
N VAL A 133 1.36 10.06 6.51
CA VAL A 133 2.69 9.64 6.09
C VAL A 133 3.07 10.30 4.77
N ALA A 134 4.17 11.07 4.78
CA ALA A 134 4.68 11.86 3.66
C ALA A 134 6.21 11.70 3.49
N THR A 135 6.73 10.50 3.75
CA THR A 135 8.18 10.17 3.78
C THR A 135 8.91 10.25 2.43
N GLY A 136 8.17 10.43 1.33
CA GLY A 136 8.76 10.68 0.03
C GLY A 136 9.32 9.43 -0.67
N MET A 137 10.32 9.65 -1.52
CA MET A 137 10.90 8.64 -2.40
C MET A 137 12.37 8.92 -2.65
N LYS A 138 13.08 7.96 -3.25
CA LYS A 138 14.46 8.15 -3.71
C LYS A 138 14.77 7.42 -5.01
N GLU A 139 15.83 7.86 -5.66
CA GLU A 139 16.42 7.19 -6.82
C GLU A 139 17.00 5.82 -6.44
N ILE A 140 16.86 4.86 -7.34
CA ILE A 140 17.58 3.60 -7.32
C ILE A 140 18.87 3.82 -8.10
N GLU A 141 19.97 3.97 -7.38
CA GLU A 141 21.29 4.16 -7.98
C GLU A 141 21.68 2.96 -8.84
N PRO A 142 22.08 3.17 -10.12
CA PRO A 142 22.33 2.11 -11.08
C PRO A 142 23.77 1.59 -10.98
N PHE A 143 24.24 1.26 -9.77
CA PHE A 143 25.61 0.77 -9.54
C PHE A 143 25.98 -0.38 -10.48
N GLY A 144 27.15 -0.27 -11.12
CA GLY A 144 27.65 -1.26 -12.08
C GLY A 144 26.97 -1.23 -13.45
N GLN A 145 26.14 -0.22 -13.74
CA GLN A 145 25.54 -0.01 -15.06
C GLN A 145 26.00 1.33 -15.64
N PHE A 146 26.13 1.42 -16.97
CA PHE A 146 26.41 2.66 -17.69
C PHE A 146 27.68 3.43 -17.23
N GLN A 147 28.64 2.76 -16.59
CA GLN A 147 29.80 3.39 -15.92
C GLN A 147 29.46 4.28 -14.71
N TYR A 148 28.25 4.16 -14.15
CA TYR A 148 27.84 4.89 -12.94
C TYR A 148 28.69 4.50 -11.74
N GLY A 149 29.23 5.50 -11.05
CA GLY A 149 30.17 5.34 -9.93
C GLY A 149 31.63 5.15 -10.36
N GLU A 150 31.89 4.88 -11.64
CA GLU A 150 33.25 4.71 -12.16
C GLU A 150 33.74 5.87 -13.02
N HIS A 151 32.85 6.68 -13.59
CA HIS A 151 33.20 7.83 -14.41
C HIS A 151 32.47 9.09 -13.91
N PRO A 152 33.16 10.21 -13.64
CA PRO A 152 32.55 11.41 -13.06
C PRO A 152 31.54 12.11 -13.99
N GLY A 153 31.63 11.85 -15.30
CA GLY A 153 30.68 12.31 -16.31
C GLY A 153 29.38 11.50 -16.38
N VAL A 154 29.18 10.46 -15.56
CA VAL A 154 27.92 9.69 -15.51
C VAL A 154 27.19 9.99 -14.21
N ILE A 155 26.06 10.68 -14.30
CA ILE A 155 25.29 11.16 -13.14
C ILE A 155 23.80 10.84 -13.28
N THR A 156 23.05 10.88 -12.18
CA THR A 156 21.58 10.78 -12.20
C THR A 156 20.92 12.14 -12.48
N GLN A 157 19.60 12.14 -12.70
CA GLN A 157 18.84 13.38 -12.82
C GLN A 157 18.92 14.23 -11.55
N LEU A 158 18.83 13.61 -10.36
CA LEU A 158 18.93 14.35 -9.11
C LEU A 158 20.32 14.97 -8.89
N GLN A 159 21.39 14.24 -9.24
CA GLN A 159 22.75 14.78 -9.18
C GLN A 159 22.95 15.92 -10.18
N LEU A 160 22.32 15.87 -11.35
CA LEU A 160 22.33 16.98 -12.30
C LEU A 160 21.67 18.23 -11.70
N GLU A 161 20.53 18.09 -11.03
CA GLU A 161 19.86 19.22 -10.37
C GLU A 161 20.75 19.90 -9.32
N GLU A 162 21.42 19.12 -8.48
CA GLU A 162 22.35 19.63 -7.47
C GLU A 162 23.54 20.36 -8.08
N ARG A 163 23.93 19.96 -9.30
CA ARG A 163 25.02 20.60 -10.05
C ARG A 163 24.56 21.82 -10.84
N LEU A 164 23.31 21.89 -11.31
CA LEU A 164 22.77 23.04 -12.07
C LEU A 164 22.80 24.37 -11.31
N GLU A 165 22.89 24.32 -9.98
CA GLU A 165 23.05 25.47 -9.10
C GLU A 165 24.52 25.92 -8.96
N LYS A 166 25.48 25.00 -9.11
CA LYS A 166 26.90 25.20 -8.78
C LYS A 166 27.80 25.32 -10.00
N ASP A 167 27.48 24.56 -11.03
CA ASP A 167 28.29 24.42 -12.24
C ASP A 167 27.69 25.26 -13.38
N ASP A 168 28.55 25.84 -14.20
CA ASP A 168 28.12 26.65 -15.36
C ASP A 168 27.84 25.80 -16.62
N PHE A 169 28.28 24.54 -16.65
CA PHE A 169 28.20 23.60 -17.78
C PHE A 169 28.72 24.14 -19.13
N THR A 170 29.51 25.22 -19.13
CA THR A 170 29.96 25.88 -20.37
C THR A 170 31.00 25.05 -21.13
N SER A 171 31.78 24.25 -20.42
CA SER A 171 32.83 23.38 -20.96
C SER A 171 32.34 22.00 -21.43
N VAL A 172 31.08 21.65 -21.14
CA VAL A 172 30.45 20.39 -21.55
C VAL A 172 29.89 20.58 -22.96
N ASN A 173 30.44 19.90 -23.96
CA ASN A 173 30.03 20.08 -25.36
C ASN A 173 28.93 19.10 -25.77
N SER A 174 28.85 17.93 -25.12
CA SER A 174 27.89 16.89 -25.45
C SER A 174 27.27 16.23 -24.21
N ALA A 175 25.95 16.06 -24.22
CA ALA A 175 25.21 15.39 -23.16
C ALA A 175 24.21 14.36 -23.70
N VAL A 176 24.17 13.17 -23.11
CA VAL A 176 23.22 12.10 -23.45
C VAL A 176 22.38 11.75 -22.23
N ILE A 177 21.07 11.94 -22.33
CA ILE A 177 20.11 11.59 -21.29
C ILE A 177 19.47 10.24 -21.63
N ILE A 178 19.65 9.24 -20.77
CA ILE A 178 19.12 7.89 -20.96
C ILE A 178 17.87 7.71 -20.08
N ASN A 179 16.70 7.60 -20.71
CA ASN A 179 15.44 7.40 -20.01
C ASN A 179 15.15 5.94 -19.68
N CYS A 180 14.41 5.74 -18.58
CA CYS A 180 13.91 4.45 -18.09
C CYS A 180 14.98 3.50 -17.54
N VAL A 181 16.08 4.02 -16.98
CA VAL A 181 17.13 3.18 -16.37
C VAL A 181 16.53 2.45 -15.17
N ASN A 182 16.56 1.11 -15.19
CA ASN A 182 15.91 0.24 -14.21
C ASN A 182 14.37 0.40 -14.05
N SER A 183 13.68 1.06 -15.00
CA SER A 183 12.22 1.27 -14.99
C SER A 183 11.57 0.75 -16.27
N LYS A 184 10.26 0.48 -16.24
CA LYS A 184 9.47 -0.06 -17.35
C LYS A 184 10.09 -1.36 -17.88
N ASN A 185 10.19 -2.35 -17.02
CA ASN A 185 10.68 -3.69 -17.31
C ASN A 185 9.77 -4.71 -16.61
N ASP A 186 10.08 -6.00 -16.73
CA ASP A 186 9.28 -7.08 -16.16
C ASP A 186 9.06 -6.97 -14.63
N LYS A 187 9.90 -6.21 -13.93
CA LYS A 187 9.84 -6.05 -12.47
C LYS A 187 9.21 -4.73 -12.02
N ARG A 188 9.26 -3.68 -12.84
CA ARG A 188 8.90 -2.31 -12.42
C ARG A 188 8.23 -1.53 -13.54
N GLY A 189 7.16 -0.81 -13.19
CA GLY A 189 6.42 0.06 -14.10
C GLY A 189 7.15 1.34 -14.51
N CYS A 190 6.44 2.20 -15.26
CA CYS A 190 6.89 3.55 -15.61
C CYS A 190 6.83 4.46 -14.37
N CYS A 191 7.87 5.27 -14.13
CA CYS A 191 7.89 6.22 -13.01
C CYS A 191 7.05 7.49 -13.22
N ALA A 192 6.41 7.66 -14.39
CA ALA A 192 5.57 8.79 -14.81
C ALA A 192 6.25 10.19 -14.86
N ILE A 193 7.23 10.48 -13.99
CA ILE A 193 7.87 11.79 -13.88
C ILE A 193 9.22 11.90 -14.62
N GLY A 194 9.81 10.76 -15.00
CA GLY A 194 11.14 10.76 -15.61
C GLY A 194 11.22 11.47 -16.96
N CYS A 195 10.21 11.30 -17.81
CA CYS A 195 10.18 11.98 -19.13
C CYS A 195 10.08 13.51 -18.99
N PRO A 196 9.13 14.06 -18.19
CA PRO A 196 9.10 15.49 -17.89
C PRO A 196 10.43 16.02 -17.33
N THR A 197 11.02 15.33 -16.36
CA THR A 197 12.31 15.72 -15.76
C THR A 197 13.44 15.76 -16.81
N SER A 198 13.51 14.74 -17.68
CA SER A 198 14.53 14.70 -18.74
C SER A 198 14.44 15.89 -19.71
N LEU A 199 13.22 16.31 -20.07
CA LEU A 199 12.99 17.48 -20.92
C LEU A 199 13.35 18.78 -20.19
N LYS A 200 12.94 18.89 -18.93
CA LYS A 200 13.23 20.04 -18.07
C LYS A 200 14.74 20.29 -18.01
N ASN A 201 15.50 19.23 -17.74
CA ASN A 201 16.94 19.32 -17.52
C ASN A 201 17.74 19.46 -18.81
N ALA A 202 17.29 18.86 -19.92
CA ALA A 202 17.87 19.12 -21.23
C ALA A 202 17.76 20.61 -21.62
N LEU A 203 16.61 21.23 -21.33
CA LEU A 203 16.42 22.66 -21.58
C LEU A 203 17.28 23.54 -20.65
N ALA A 204 17.40 23.18 -19.37
CA ALA A 204 18.30 23.88 -18.45
C ALA A 204 19.77 23.82 -18.91
N LEU A 205 20.22 22.67 -19.41
CA LEU A 205 21.56 22.54 -20.01
C LEU A 205 21.73 23.41 -21.27
N LYS A 206 20.70 23.49 -22.12
CA LYS A 206 20.70 24.40 -23.29
C LYS A 206 20.74 25.88 -22.92
N GLU A 207 20.13 26.26 -21.81
CA GLU A 207 20.21 27.64 -21.31
C GLU A 207 21.63 28.00 -20.85
N ARG A 208 22.35 27.02 -20.27
CA ARG A 208 23.75 27.19 -19.85
C ARG A 208 24.74 27.16 -21.01
N ASN A 209 24.55 26.23 -21.95
CA ASN A 209 25.34 26.13 -23.17
C ASN A 209 24.42 25.89 -24.38
N PRO A 210 24.03 26.95 -25.12
CA PRO A 210 23.16 26.83 -26.28
C PRO A 210 23.70 25.92 -27.39
N SER A 211 25.03 25.85 -27.52
CA SER A 211 25.73 25.01 -28.51
C SER A 211 25.88 23.54 -28.11
N MET A 212 25.58 23.16 -26.86
CA MET A 212 25.75 21.79 -26.38
C MET A 212 24.93 20.79 -27.21
N ASP A 213 25.55 19.73 -27.70
CA ASP A 213 24.84 18.65 -28.39
C ASP A 213 24.15 17.74 -27.37
N ILE A 214 22.82 17.82 -27.30
CA ILE A 214 22.02 17.06 -26.33
C ILE A 214 21.16 16.00 -27.03
N TYR A 215 21.24 14.77 -26.55
CA TYR A 215 20.44 13.63 -27.01
C TYR A 215 19.58 13.09 -25.86
N ILE A 216 18.29 12.90 -26.10
CA ILE A 216 17.39 12.16 -25.20
C ILE A 216 17.09 10.81 -25.83
N LEU A 217 17.58 9.75 -25.18
CA LEU A 217 17.31 8.36 -25.54
C LEU A 217 16.05 7.91 -24.80
N TYR A 218 15.05 7.42 -25.51
CA TYR A 218 13.77 7.04 -24.92
C TYR A 218 13.13 5.82 -25.61
N ARG A 219 12.21 5.15 -24.91
CA ARG A 219 11.32 4.14 -25.54
C ARG A 219 10.00 4.75 -25.95
N ASP A 220 9.35 5.42 -25.01
CA ASP A 220 8.16 6.24 -25.19
C ASP A 220 8.28 7.49 -24.31
N LEU A 221 7.73 8.61 -24.75
CA LEU A 221 7.64 9.82 -23.94
C LEU A 221 6.27 9.86 -23.27
N ASN A 222 6.25 9.61 -21.96
CA ASN A 222 5.04 9.72 -21.15
C ASN A 222 4.92 11.15 -20.62
N LEU A 223 4.10 11.97 -21.28
CA LEU A 223 3.92 13.39 -20.97
C LEU A 223 2.43 13.67 -20.85
N VAL A 224 2.00 14.23 -19.73
CA VAL A 224 0.59 14.40 -19.38
C VAL A 224 0.21 15.88 -19.48
N ARG A 225 -1.01 16.17 -19.94
CA ARG A 225 -1.53 17.53 -20.13
C ARG A 225 -0.60 18.39 -21.01
N ARG A 226 -0.13 19.52 -20.50
CA ARG A 226 0.66 20.53 -21.23
C ARG A 226 2.16 20.25 -21.26
N GLU A 227 2.63 19.15 -20.66
CA GLU A 227 4.05 18.78 -20.67
C GLU A 227 4.59 18.47 -22.08
N SER A 228 3.71 18.04 -22.99
CA SER A 228 4.04 17.80 -24.40
C SER A 228 4.59 19.04 -25.11
N ALA A 229 4.23 20.25 -24.66
CA ALA A 229 4.81 21.50 -25.17
C ALA A 229 6.32 21.60 -24.93
N GLY A 230 6.84 20.93 -23.89
CA GLY A 230 8.26 20.83 -23.59
C GLY A 230 9.06 20.14 -24.70
N VAL A 231 8.47 19.16 -25.40
CA VAL A 231 9.13 18.49 -26.54
C VAL A 231 9.38 19.46 -27.68
N LEU A 232 8.38 20.30 -28.01
CA LEU A 232 8.54 21.29 -29.07
C LEU A 232 9.60 22.34 -28.71
N LYS A 233 9.62 22.80 -27.45
CA LYS A 233 10.64 23.72 -26.94
C LYS A 233 12.03 23.09 -27.04
N ALA A 234 12.20 21.85 -26.57
CA ALA A 234 13.47 21.12 -26.63
C ALA A 234 13.95 20.93 -28.07
N ARG A 235 13.07 20.52 -28.99
CA ARG A 235 13.41 20.38 -30.42
C ARG A 235 13.85 21.71 -31.03
N LYS A 236 13.15 22.82 -30.73
CA LYS A 236 13.54 24.16 -31.20
C LYS A 236 14.91 24.60 -30.65
N ALA A 237 15.24 24.19 -29.43
CA ALA A 237 16.55 24.41 -28.83
C ALA A 237 17.64 23.46 -29.38
N GLY A 238 17.32 22.57 -30.33
CA GLY A 238 18.27 21.66 -30.95
C GLY A 238 18.52 20.35 -30.18
N VAL A 239 17.67 20.01 -29.21
CA VAL A 239 17.72 18.70 -28.53
C VAL A 239 17.26 17.60 -29.51
N LYS A 240 18.07 16.55 -29.63
CA LYS A 240 17.85 15.40 -30.50
C LYS A 240 17.19 14.27 -29.71
N PHE A 241 16.31 13.52 -30.36
CA PHE A 241 15.52 12.46 -29.73
C PHE A 241 15.74 11.15 -30.48
N ILE A 242 16.21 10.12 -29.78
CA ILE A 242 16.46 8.79 -30.37
C ILE A 242 15.58 7.78 -29.65
N ARG A 243 14.73 7.09 -30.43
CA ARG A 243 13.84 6.06 -29.90
C ARG A 243 14.52 4.70 -29.99
N PHE A 244 14.71 4.02 -28.88
CA PHE A 244 15.28 2.67 -28.84
C PHE A 244 14.21 1.61 -28.50
N PRO A 245 14.37 0.35 -28.96
CA PRO A 245 13.41 -0.72 -28.66
C PRO A 245 13.66 -1.34 -27.28
N GLU A 246 12.63 -1.94 -26.69
CA GLU A 246 12.72 -2.52 -25.34
C GLU A 246 13.79 -3.60 -25.18
N LYS A 247 14.00 -4.42 -26.22
CA LYS A 247 14.95 -5.54 -26.19
C LYS A 247 16.40 -5.16 -26.46
N GLN A 248 16.68 -3.91 -26.87
CA GLN A 248 18.03 -3.41 -27.12
C GLN A 248 18.19 -2.09 -26.38
N TYR A 249 18.58 -2.21 -25.12
CA TYR A 249 18.81 -1.07 -24.25
C TYR A 249 20.15 -0.39 -24.61
N PRO A 250 20.27 0.95 -24.53
CA PRO A 250 21.55 1.63 -24.75
C PRO A 250 22.66 1.08 -23.85
N ASP A 251 23.91 1.18 -24.32
CA ASP A 251 25.11 0.84 -23.54
C ASP A 251 26.06 2.04 -23.49
N VAL A 252 26.86 2.11 -22.42
CA VAL A 252 27.84 3.20 -22.22
C VAL A 252 29.20 2.58 -21.92
N GLN A 253 30.15 2.87 -22.81
CA GLN A 253 31.52 2.35 -22.74
C GLN A 253 32.53 3.51 -22.61
N LYS A 254 33.72 3.19 -22.13
CA LYS A 254 34.86 4.11 -22.09
C LYS A 254 35.77 3.81 -23.27
N ASN A 255 35.92 4.76 -24.19
CA ASN A 255 36.87 4.68 -25.29
C ASN A 255 37.95 5.75 -25.10
N ASN A 256 39.18 5.33 -24.77
CA ASN A 256 40.33 6.22 -24.51
C ASN A 256 40.04 7.34 -23.48
N GLY A 257 39.18 7.07 -22.49
CA GLY A 257 38.80 8.04 -21.45
C GLY A 257 37.60 8.93 -21.81
N GLN A 258 37.06 8.85 -23.02
CA GLN A 258 35.81 9.50 -23.43
C GLN A 258 34.63 8.53 -23.30
N LEU A 259 33.45 9.01 -22.90
CA LEU A 259 32.25 8.18 -22.88
C LEU A 259 31.69 8.02 -24.29
N MET A 260 31.38 6.78 -24.63
CA MET A 260 30.77 6.39 -25.89
C MET A 260 29.42 5.73 -25.61
N VAL A 261 28.33 6.35 -26.07
CA VAL A 261 26.99 5.79 -25.92
C VAL A 261 26.60 5.05 -27.20
N HIS A 262 26.29 3.77 -27.08
CA HIS A 262 25.82 2.92 -28.17
C HIS A 262 24.30 2.76 -28.05
N VAL A 263 23.57 3.06 -29.12
CA VAL A 263 22.11 2.96 -29.14
C VAL A 263 21.58 2.57 -30.52
N TYR A 264 20.68 1.60 -30.55
CA TYR A 264 19.90 1.29 -31.74
C TYR A 264 18.79 2.31 -31.95
N ASP A 265 18.85 3.06 -33.05
CA ASP A 265 17.81 4.00 -33.44
C ASP A 265 16.71 3.28 -34.22
N ASN A 266 15.52 3.17 -33.62
CA ASN A 266 14.37 2.50 -34.21
C ASN A 266 13.82 3.22 -35.46
N LEU A 267 14.08 4.51 -35.64
CA LEU A 267 13.67 5.23 -36.85
C LEU A 267 14.68 5.03 -37.97
N LEU A 268 15.98 5.02 -37.66
CA LEU A 268 17.04 4.82 -38.65
C LEU A 268 17.36 3.34 -38.92
N GLN A 269 16.86 2.43 -38.09
CA GLN A 269 17.08 0.98 -38.14
C GLN A 269 18.57 0.60 -38.12
N LYS A 270 19.38 1.32 -37.33
CA LYS A 270 20.83 1.09 -37.22
C LYS A 270 21.35 1.45 -35.83
N GLU A 271 22.52 0.91 -35.51
CA GLU A 271 23.32 1.34 -34.36
C GLU A 271 23.90 2.73 -34.60
N VAL A 272 23.88 3.55 -33.55
CA VAL A 272 24.43 4.90 -33.51
C VAL A 272 25.37 5.00 -32.32
N GLU A 273 26.57 5.53 -32.56
CA GLU A 273 27.56 5.82 -31.53
C GLU A 273 27.60 7.32 -31.29
N ILE A 274 27.44 7.73 -30.02
CA ILE A 274 27.33 9.13 -29.61
C ILE A 274 28.39 9.44 -28.57
N PRO A 275 29.41 10.26 -28.89
CA PRO A 275 30.39 10.70 -27.90
C PRO A 275 29.71 11.65 -26.92
N ALA A 276 30.00 11.46 -25.64
CA ALA A 276 29.38 12.22 -24.56
C ALA A 276 30.43 12.69 -23.56
N ASP A 277 30.37 13.97 -23.20
CA ASP A 277 31.09 14.51 -22.04
C ASP A 277 30.29 14.26 -20.75
N LEU A 278 28.96 14.23 -20.89
CA LEU A 278 28.01 14.01 -19.80
C LEU A 278 26.97 12.95 -20.19
N VAL A 279 26.76 11.95 -19.34
CA VAL A 279 25.65 11.00 -19.44
C VAL A 279 24.75 11.17 -18.22
N VAL A 280 23.47 11.44 -18.45
CA VAL A 280 22.47 11.68 -17.40
C VAL A 280 21.48 10.53 -17.39
N LEU A 281 21.39 9.83 -16.27
CA LEU A 281 20.55 8.64 -16.11
C LEU A 281 19.23 9.02 -15.44
N THR A 282 18.12 8.82 -16.14
CA THR A 282 16.78 8.90 -15.53
C THR A 282 16.44 7.55 -14.92
N THR A 283 16.79 7.40 -13.65
CA THR A 283 16.73 6.14 -12.91
C THR A 283 15.34 5.84 -12.37
N ALA A 284 15.12 4.57 -12.05
CA ALA A 284 13.93 4.14 -11.33
C ALA A 284 13.88 4.75 -9.93
N LEU A 285 12.67 4.88 -9.40
CA LEU A 285 12.41 5.43 -8.07
C LEU A 285 11.81 4.34 -7.20
N LYS A 286 12.12 4.36 -5.91
CA LYS A 286 11.47 3.55 -4.86
C LYS A 286 11.02 4.43 -3.71
N GLY A 287 10.18 3.90 -2.83
CA GLY A 287 9.89 4.53 -1.55
C GLY A 287 11.17 4.73 -0.73
N ASP A 288 11.08 5.64 0.23
CA ASP A 288 12.18 5.95 1.14
C ASP A 288 12.61 4.72 1.97
N ASP A 289 13.83 4.73 2.53
CA ASP A 289 14.31 3.61 3.35
C ASP A 289 13.50 3.39 4.63
N SER A 290 12.79 4.42 5.10
CA SER A 290 11.86 4.34 6.23
C SER A 290 10.62 3.47 5.97
N VAL A 291 10.35 3.05 4.73
CA VAL A 291 9.12 2.30 4.39
C VAL A 291 8.99 1.02 5.23
N GLU A 292 10.05 0.24 5.43
CA GLU A 292 9.97 -0.99 6.22
C GLU A 292 9.75 -0.74 7.71
N GLU A 293 10.36 0.31 8.26
CA GLU A 293 10.16 0.73 9.64
C GLU A 293 8.71 1.21 9.86
N ILE A 294 8.21 2.08 8.96
CA ILE A 294 6.83 2.58 9.00
C ILE A 294 5.80 1.47 8.86
N LYS A 295 6.06 0.45 8.02
CA LYS A 295 5.20 -0.75 7.93
C LYS A 295 5.14 -1.48 9.27
N GLY A 296 6.28 -1.61 9.95
CA GLY A 296 6.35 -2.23 11.28
C GLY A 296 5.58 -1.44 12.33
N GLN A 297 5.86 -0.14 12.43
CA GLN A 297 5.28 0.76 13.44
C GLN A 297 3.77 0.96 13.25
N LEU A 298 3.33 1.25 12.02
CA LEU A 298 1.93 1.57 11.72
C LEU A 298 1.10 0.35 11.29
N LYS A 299 1.73 -0.82 11.11
CA LYS A 299 1.10 -2.05 10.60
C LYS A 299 0.41 -1.84 9.24
N VAL A 300 1.04 -1.04 8.37
CA VAL A 300 0.59 -0.75 7.00
C VAL A 300 1.31 -1.62 5.97
N SER A 301 0.86 -1.60 4.72
CA SER A 301 1.44 -2.41 3.63
C SER A 301 2.19 -1.54 2.61
N SER A 302 3.05 -2.18 1.81
CA SER A 302 3.69 -1.59 0.63
C SER A 302 3.36 -2.38 -0.63
N ASN A 303 3.48 -1.73 -1.78
CA ASN A 303 3.33 -2.35 -3.10
C ASN A 303 4.64 -2.98 -3.59
N ALA A 304 4.57 -3.72 -4.70
CA ALA A 304 5.72 -4.41 -5.30
C ALA A 304 6.86 -3.45 -5.73
N ASP A 305 6.55 -2.18 -5.98
CA ASP A 305 7.53 -1.15 -6.33
C ASP A 305 8.25 -0.56 -5.11
N GLY A 306 7.84 -0.92 -3.89
CA GLY A 306 8.45 -0.48 -2.64
C GLY A 306 7.89 0.84 -2.12
N PHE A 307 6.67 1.24 -2.51
CA PHE A 307 5.97 2.40 -1.95
C PHE A 307 4.85 1.98 -1.01
N LEU A 308 4.39 2.88 -0.14
CA LEU A 308 3.27 2.62 0.76
C LEU A 308 1.96 2.44 -0.02
N GLN A 309 1.17 1.44 0.37
CA GLN A 309 -0.03 1.01 -0.33
C GLN A 309 -1.27 1.69 0.25
N GLU A 310 -2.02 2.40 -0.61
CA GLU A 310 -3.32 2.97 -0.25
C GLU A 310 -4.40 1.89 -0.05
N ALA A 311 -5.47 2.23 0.66
CA ALA A 311 -6.63 1.37 0.92
C ALA A 311 -7.31 0.92 -0.38
N HIS A 312 -7.54 1.86 -1.30
CA HIS A 312 -8.10 1.57 -2.62
C HIS A 312 -7.74 2.67 -3.61
N VAL A 313 -7.31 2.28 -4.82
CA VAL A 313 -6.91 3.16 -5.94
C VAL A 313 -7.91 4.27 -6.34
N LYS A 314 -9.16 4.21 -5.86
CA LYS A 314 -10.27 5.10 -6.27
C LYS A 314 -11.09 5.57 -5.07
N LEU A 315 -11.45 4.64 -4.17
CA LEU A 315 -12.35 4.93 -3.05
C LEU A 315 -11.62 5.47 -1.81
N GLY A 316 -10.33 5.17 -1.64
CA GLY A 316 -9.50 5.64 -0.55
C GLY A 316 -8.06 5.84 -1.01
N PRO A 317 -7.80 6.77 -1.94
CA PRO A 317 -6.48 6.94 -2.53
C PRO A 317 -5.45 7.55 -1.55
N VAL A 318 -5.90 8.24 -0.51
CA VAL A 318 -5.03 8.86 0.49
C VAL A 318 -5.20 8.24 1.87
N ASP A 319 -5.93 7.13 1.94
CA ASP A 319 -6.21 6.39 3.17
C ASP A 319 -5.34 5.13 3.21
N PHE A 320 -4.90 4.71 4.39
CA PHE A 320 -4.52 3.33 4.60
C PHE A 320 -5.75 2.47 4.90
N ALA A 321 -5.61 1.14 4.81
CA ALA A 321 -6.68 0.22 5.22
C ALA A 321 -6.99 0.30 6.73
N SER A 322 -6.04 0.78 7.53
CA SER A 322 -6.21 1.06 8.95
C SER A 322 -6.75 2.48 9.15
N ASP A 323 -7.87 2.60 9.88
CA ASP A 323 -8.50 3.89 10.17
C ASP A 323 -7.55 4.86 10.88
N GLY A 324 -7.66 6.15 10.54
CA GLY A 324 -6.90 7.23 11.19
C GLY A 324 -5.48 7.40 10.68
N LEU A 325 -5.06 6.53 9.76
CA LEU A 325 -3.79 6.60 9.07
C LEU A 325 -4.02 6.97 7.60
N TYR A 326 -3.25 7.94 7.11
CA TYR A 326 -3.34 8.49 5.77
C TYR A 326 -1.96 8.59 5.14
N LEU A 327 -1.89 8.72 3.82
CA LEU A 327 -0.64 8.89 3.08
C LEU A 327 -0.81 9.90 1.95
N CYS A 328 0.27 10.61 1.62
CA CYS A 328 0.27 11.56 0.52
C CYS A 328 1.65 11.71 -0.13
N GLY A 329 1.64 12.24 -1.35
CA GLY A 329 2.85 12.60 -2.07
C GLY A 329 3.67 11.39 -2.50
N CYS A 330 4.98 11.57 -2.59
CA CYS A 330 5.86 10.53 -3.12
C CYS A 330 6.00 9.28 -2.24
N ALA A 331 5.48 9.30 -1.02
CA ALA A 331 5.41 8.12 -0.15
C ALA A 331 4.52 7.00 -0.75
N ARG A 332 3.49 7.39 -1.51
CA ARG A 332 2.56 6.47 -2.19
C ARG A 332 3.06 6.02 -3.55
N SER A 333 3.61 6.94 -4.34
CA SER A 333 4.08 6.67 -5.71
C SER A 333 4.84 7.87 -6.27
N PRO A 334 5.71 7.67 -7.28
CA PRO A 334 6.38 8.77 -7.97
C PRO A 334 5.37 9.73 -8.63
N LYS A 335 5.48 11.02 -8.33
CA LYS A 335 4.61 12.06 -8.89
C LYS A 335 5.22 13.45 -8.83
N GLY A 336 4.63 14.39 -9.57
CA GLY A 336 5.06 15.78 -9.58
C GLY A 336 4.69 16.54 -8.31
N VAL A 337 5.18 17.78 -8.21
CA VAL A 337 4.93 18.67 -7.06
C VAL A 337 3.44 18.97 -6.90
N LYS A 338 2.75 19.30 -8.00
CA LYS A 338 1.30 19.62 -7.95
C LYS A 338 0.47 18.45 -7.44
N ASP A 339 0.69 17.25 -7.97
CA ASP A 339 -0.05 16.06 -7.55
C ASP A 339 0.25 15.72 -6.08
N SER A 340 1.49 15.95 -5.63
CA SER A 340 1.87 15.78 -4.21
C SER A 340 1.15 16.77 -3.29
N ILE A 341 0.98 18.02 -3.72
CA ILE A 341 0.21 19.04 -3.00
C ILE A 341 -1.26 18.65 -2.95
N ASP A 342 -1.84 18.19 -4.06
CA ASP A 342 -3.25 17.80 -4.13
C ASP A 342 -3.56 16.59 -3.24
N GLU A 343 -2.71 15.56 -3.26
CA GLU A 343 -2.84 14.43 -2.35
C GLU A 343 -2.68 14.86 -0.88
N ALA A 344 -1.79 15.80 -0.58
CA ALA A 344 -1.61 16.30 0.79
C ALA A 344 -2.83 17.05 1.30
N VAL A 345 -3.48 17.86 0.45
CA VAL A 345 -4.77 18.49 0.77
C VAL A 345 -5.82 17.41 1.04
N GLY A 346 -5.93 16.40 0.17
CA GLY A 346 -6.84 15.28 0.35
C GLY A 346 -6.62 14.53 1.66
N ALA A 347 -5.37 14.19 1.98
CA ALA A 347 -5.01 13.51 3.23
C ALA A 347 -5.37 14.34 4.46
N ALA A 348 -5.08 15.66 4.45
CA ALA A 348 -5.45 16.56 5.54
C ALA A 348 -6.98 16.66 5.73
N MET A 349 -7.76 16.67 4.65
CA MET A 349 -9.23 16.65 4.72
C MET A 349 -9.76 15.32 5.25
N ARG A 350 -9.13 14.19 4.91
CA ARG A 350 -9.53 12.88 5.43
C ARG A 350 -9.19 12.74 6.91
N ALA A 351 -8.00 13.16 7.31
CA ALA A 351 -7.55 13.20 8.70
C ALA A 351 -8.42 14.07 9.60
N SER A 352 -8.95 15.18 9.07
CA SER A 352 -9.78 16.10 9.86
C SER A 352 -11.19 15.59 10.13
N ILE A 353 -11.73 14.65 9.35
CA ILE A 353 -13.09 14.10 9.55
C ILE A 353 -13.29 13.56 10.98
N PRO A 354 -12.48 12.59 11.46
CA PRO A 354 -12.64 12.07 12.82
C PRO A 354 -12.33 13.12 13.89
N MET A 355 -11.33 13.98 13.68
CA MET A 355 -10.98 15.06 14.63
C MET A 355 -12.12 16.08 14.78
N LYS A 356 -12.80 16.42 13.68
CA LYS A 356 -13.95 17.33 13.69
C LYS A 356 -15.17 16.72 14.36
N ARG A 357 -15.38 15.41 14.18
CA ARG A 357 -16.45 14.67 14.86
C ARG A 357 -16.19 14.55 16.37
N GLY A 358 -14.92 14.48 16.77
CA GLY A 358 -14.51 14.30 18.16
C GLY A 358 -14.65 12.85 18.67
N TYR A 359 -15.13 11.95 17.81
CA TYR A 359 -15.19 10.52 18.08
C TYR A 359 -15.18 9.71 16.78
N ILE A 360 -14.83 8.43 16.90
CA ILE A 360 -15.15 7.41 15.91
C ILE A 360 -16.07 6.35 16.49
N GLU A 361 -16.87 5.75 15.61
CA GLU A 361 -17.66 4.56 15.92
C GLU A 361 -16.86 3.35 15.47
N ALA A 362 -16.45 2.50 16.42
CA ALA A 362 -15.89 1.21 16.08
C ALA A 362 -17.01 0.28 15.60
N GLU A 363 -16.71 -0.58 14.62
CA GLU A 363 -17.65 -1.62 14.21
C GLU A 363 -18.00 -2.50 15.42
N GLY A 364 -19.29 -2.77 15.65
CA GLY A 364 -19.74 -3.66 16.72
C GLY A 364 -19.33 -5.12 16.54
N ILE A 365 -18.67 -5.46 15.42
CA ILE A 365 -18.16 -6.80 15.11
C ILE A 365 -16.82 -7.03 15.84
N VAL A 366 -16.87 -7.08 17.16
CA VAL A 366 -15.68 -7.25 18.02
C VAL A 366 -15.65 -8.61 18.71
N ALA A 367 -14.48 -8.96 19.22
CA ALA A 367 -14.33 -10.13 20.07
C ALA A 367 -14.85 -9.83 21.48
N ASP A 368 -15.58 -10.78 22.05
CA ASP A 368 -15.99 -10.81 23.45
C ASP A 368 -15.52 -12.13 24.08
N ILE A 369 -15.12 -12.08 25.35
CA ILE A 369 -14.49 -13.23 26.03
C ILE A 369 -15.23 -13.51 27.33
N ASP A 370 -15.84 -14.70 27.41
CA ASP A 370 -16.37 -15.21 28.66
C ASP A 370 -15.21 -15.69 29.54
N LEU A 371 -14.97 -14.98 30.65
CA LEU A 371 -13.90 -15.30 31.59
C LEU A 371 -14.21 -16.51 32.47
N THR A 372 -15.46 -16.99 32.50
CA THR A 372 -15.90 -18.14 33.30
C THR A 372 -15.20 -19.43 32.85
N ASP A 373 -15.15 -19.64 31.54
CA ASP A 373 -14.54 -20.82 30.91
C ASP A 373 -13.07 -20.60 30.52
N CYS A 374 -12.58 -19.37 30.65
CA CYS A 374 -11.23 -18.99 30.25
C CYS A 374 -10.17 -19.60 31.19
N ASN A 375 -9.27 -20.42 30.63
CA ASN A 375 -8.14 -20.99 31.37
C ASN A 375 -6.86 -20.11 31.37
N LYS A 376 -6.97 -18.82 31.00
CA LYS A 376 -5.86 -17.86 30.97
C LYS A 376 -4.61 -18.31 30.18
N CYS A 377 -4.78 -19.11 29.12
CA CYS A 377 -3.64 -19.64 28.33
C CYS A 377 -2.88 -18.59 27.49
N GLY A 378 -3.43 -17.38 27.29
CA GLY A 378 -2.80 -16.28 26.56
C GLY A 378 -2.68 -16.47 25.05
N LEU A 379 -3.29 -17.51 24.45
CA LEU A 379 -3.24 -17.73 23.01
C LEU A 379 -3.91 -16.61 22.21
N CYS A 380 -5.04 -16.09 22.70
CA CYS A 380 -5.78 -15.00 22.07
C CYS A 380 -4.95 -13.71 22.01
N TYR A 381 -4.22 -13.38 23.09
CA TYR A 381 -3.23 -12.30 23.14
C TYR A 381 -2.16 -12.46 22.07
N LYS A 382 -1.48 -13.63 22.05
CA LYS A 382 -0.37 -13.89 21.11
C LYS A 382 -0.79 -13.91 19.65
N ARG A 383 -2.02 -14.34 19.35
CA ARG A 383 -2.51 -14.47 17.97
C ARG A 383 -3.11 -13.18 17.41
N CYS A 384 -3.49 -12.20 18.23
CA CYS A 384 -4.15 -10.99 17.75
C CYS A 384 -3.18 -10.10 16.95
N PRO A 385 -3.35 -9.94 15.62
CA PRO A 385 -2.43 -9.13 14.82
C PRO A 385 -2.54 -7.63 15.13
N TYR A 386 -3.70 -7.21 15.64
CA TYR A 386 -3.99 -5.83 16.02
C TYR A 386 -3.59 -5.49 17.44
N SER A 387 -3.11 -6.45 18.23
CA SER A 387 -2.83 -6.26 19.66
C SER A 387 -4.06 -5.77 20.45
N ALA A 388 -5.26 -6.08 19.95
CA ALA A 388 -6.54 -5.70 20.54
C ALA A 388 -6.84 -6.46 21.83
N ILE A 389 -6.21 -7.60 22.04
CA ILE A 389 -6.32 -8.36 23.29
C ILE A 389 -5.04 -8.08 24.06
N LYS A 390 -5.17 -7.64 25.31
CA LYS A 390 -4.07 -7.47 26.28
C LYS A 390 -4.28 -8.43 27.46
N LEU A 391 -3.24 -8.71 28.22
CA LEU A 391 -3.35 -9.46 29.47
C LEU A 391 -3.26 -8.47 30.63
N ASN A 392 -4.22 -8.53 31.57
CA ASN A 392 -4.14 -7.74 32.81
C ASN A 392 -3.13 -8.35 33.79
N GLU A 393 -2.96 -7.74 34.96
CA GLU A 393 -2.03 -8.19 36.00
C GLU A 393 -2.30 -9.65 36.45
N GLU A 394 -3.56 -10.08 36.41
CA GLU A 394 -3.98 -11.46 36.72
C GLU A 394 -3.89 -12.43 35.53
N LYS A 395 -3.25 -12.01 34.43
CA LYS A 395 -3.14 -12.74 33.16
C LYS A 395 -4.47 -13.07 32.48
N GLN A 396 -5.56 -12.38 32.83
CA GLN A 396 -6.83 -12.47 32.11
C GLN A 396 -6.77 -11.67 30.82
N PRO A 397 -7.30 -12.20 29.71
CA PRO A 397 -7.39 -11.45 28.47
C PRO A 397 -8.48 -10.37 28.55
N VAL A 398 -8.13 -9.15 28.14
CA VAL A 398 -9.03 -8.01 28.03
C VAL A 398 -9.04 -7.54 26.58
N VAL A 399 -10.23 -7.42 26.00
CA VAL A 399 -10.38 -6.92 24.62
C VAL A 399 -10.55 -5.41 24.64
N ILE A 400 -9.58 -4.71 24.06
CA ILE A 400 -9.69 -3.31 23.68
C ILE A 400 -10.55 -3.28 22.42
N LYS A 401 -11.88 -3.15 22.59
CA LYS A 401 -12.86 -3.25 21.50
C LYS A 401 -12.51 -2.32 20.31
N ALA A 402 -11.96 -1.13 20.59
CA ALA A 402 -11.44 -0.17 19.62
C ALA A 402 -10.44 -0.73 18.58
N LEU A 403 -9.58 -1.63 19.03
CA LEU A 403 -8.53 -2.23 18.21
C LEU A 403 -9.01 -3.50 17.51
N CYS A 404 -10.15 -4.06 17.93
CA CYS A 404 -10.62 -5.33 17.43
C CYS A 404 -11.32 -5.15 16.08
N LYS A 405 -10.70 -5.64 15.00
CA LYS A 405 -11.28 -5.59 13.65
C LYS A 405 -12.16 -6.81 13.31
N GLY A 406 -12.58 -7.58 14.31
CA GLY A 406 -13.54 -8.68 14.08
C GLY A 406 -13.06 -9.88 13.26
N CYS A 407 -11.75 -10.05 13.04
CA CYS A 407 -11.23 -11.10 12.14
C CYS A 407 -11.56 -12.54 12.58
N GLY A 408 -11.86 -12.77 13.87
CA GLY A 408 -12.23 -14.08 14.39
C GLY A 408 -11.10 -15.08 14.59
N LEU A 409 -9.84 -14.67 14.43
CA LEU A 409 -8.68 -15.54 14.63
C LEU A 409 -8.61 -16.07 16.08
N CYS A 410 -8.80 -15.19 17.07
CA CYS A 410 -8.79 -15.56 18.49
C CYS A 410 -9.93 -16.54 18.83
N ALA A 411 -11.12 -16.32 18.28
CA ALA A 411 -12.29 -17.18 18.47
C ALA A 411 -12.04 -18.59 17.90
N ALA A 412 -11.58 -18.68 16.66
CA ALA A 412 -11.36 -19.96 15.98
C ALA A 412 -10.23 -20.82 16.60
N ASP A 413 -9.32 -20.20 17.36
CA ASP A 413 -8.18 -20.87 17.98
C ASP A 413 -8.28 -20.99 19.51
N CYS A 414 -9.38 -20.51 20.11
CA CYS A 414 -9.59 -20.62 21.55
C CYS A 414 -9.84 -22.10 21.90
N PRO A 415 -8.98 -22.75 22.71
CA PRO A 415 -9.15 -24.16 23.07
C PRO A 415 -10.34 -24.39 24.02
N LYS A 416 -10.84 -23.31 24.65
CA LYS A 416 -12.00 -23.33 25.54
C LYS A 416 -13.28 -22.85 24.87
N GLU A 417 -13.20 -22.43 23.60
CA GLU A 417 -14.34 -21.93 22.83
C GLU A 417 -15.09 -20.75 23.50
N CYS A 418 -14.45 -20.07 24.47
CA CYS A 418 -15.04 -18.99 25.27
C CYS A 418 -14.89 -17.59 24.65
N ILE A 419 -14.59 -17.51 23.35
CA ILE A 419 -14.40 -16.24 22.64
C ILE A 419 -15.41 -16.17 21.50
N THR A 420 -16.31 -15.19 21.57
CA THR A 420 -17.33 -14.92 20.57
C THR A 420 -16.91 -13.73 19.72
N ILE A 421 -17.26 -13.74 18.43
CA ILE A 421 -17.23 -12.53 17.61
C ILE A 421 -18.68 -12.09 17.43
N ILE A 422 -19.01 -10.90 17.91
CA ILE A 422 -20.38 -10.34 17.80
C ILE A 422 -20.79 -10.34 16.31
N HIS A 423 -22.01 -10.76 16.02
CA HIS A 423 -22.57 -10.97 14.67
C HIS A 423 -21.87 -12.02 13.78
N PHE A 424 -20.83 -12.69 14.28
CA PHE A 424 -20.20 -13.87 13.67
C PHE A 424 -19.89 -14.93 14.75
N SER A 425 -20.84 -15.14 15.67
CA SER A 425 -20.73 -16.14 16.72
C SER A 425 -20.67 -17.54 16.10
N GLU A 426 -20.20 -18.52 16.88
CA GLU A 426 -20.13 -19.89 16.37
C GLU A 426 -21.54 -20.43 16.08
N GLU A 427 -22.49 -20.15 16.98
CA GLU A 427 -23.90 -20.51 16.82
C GLU A 427 -24.52 -19.91 15.57
N GLN A 428 -24.30 -18.61 15.32
CA GLN A 428 -24.80 -17.93 14.12
C GLN A 428 -24.29 -18.58 12.83
N ILE A 429 -22.99 -18.90 12.76
CA ILE A 429 -22.40 -19.51 11.56
C ILE A 429 -22.88 -20.96 11.40
N LEU A 430 -22.94 -21.73 12.49
CA LEU A 430 -23.44 -23.12 12.45
C LEU A 430 -24.92 -23.19 12.07
N ALA A 431 -25.75 -22.27 12.52
CA ALA A 431 -27.14 -22.17 12.10
C ALA A 431 -27.27 -21.97 10.57
N GLN A 432 -26.36 -21.22 9.94
CA GLN A 432 -26.31 -21.12 8.48
C GLN A 432 -25.91 -22.43 7.82
N VAL A 433 -24.96 -23.18 8.39
CA VAL A 433 -24.54 -24.50 7.89
C VAL A 433 -25.71 -25.48 7.93
N GLU A 434 -26.40 -25.55 9.07
CA GLU A 434 -27.56 -26.42 9.28
C GLU A 434 -28.70 -26.08 8.32
N ALA A 435 -29.05 -24.80 8.21
CA ALA A 435 -30.04 -24.32 7.25
C ALA A 435 -29.67 -24.60 5.78
N ALA A 436 -28.37 -24.56 5.45
CA ALA A 436 -27.90 -24.87 4.11
C ALA A 436 -28.07 -26.37 3.78
N LEU A 437 -27.87 -27.24 4.76
CA LEU A 437 -27.78 -28.71 4.61
C LEU A 437 -29.05 -29.46 5.00
N GLU A 438 -30.11 -28.77 5.43
CA GLU A 438 -31.40 -29.38 5.80
C GLU A 438 -32.00 -30.29 4.71
N GLU A 439 -31.78 -29.97 3.43
CA GLU A 439 -32.29 -30.73 2.29
C GLU A 439 -31.16 -31.11 1.35
N ARG A 440 -31.09 -32.38 0.93
CA ARG A 440 -30.10 -32.90 -0.05
C ARG A 440 -28.67 -32.39 0.23
N PRO A 441 -28.12 -32.61 1.45
CA PRO A 441 -26.77 -32.17 1.78
C PRO A 441 -25.69 -32.77 0.87
N GLU A 442 -25.92 -33.98 0.35
CA GLU A 442 -25.05 -34.70 -0.57
C GLU A 442 -24.85 -34.01 -1.92
N ASP A 443 -25.71 -33.06 -2.28
CA ASP A 443 -25.62 -32.26 -3.51
C ASP A 443 -24.86 -30.94 -3.30
N LYS A 444 -24.51 -30.60 -2.05
CA LYS A 444 -24.17 -29.23 -1.64
C LYS A 444 -22.73 -29.07 -1.16
N ILE A 445 -22.10 -28.01 -1.63
CA ILE A 445 -20.77 -27.56 -1.16
C ILE A 445 -20.97 -26.39 -0.19
N ILE A 446 -20.50 -26.51 1.05
CA ILE A 446 -20.47 -25.38 1.99
C ILE A 446 -19.19 -24.57 1.76
N GLY A 447 -19.35 -23.32 1.34
CA GLY A 447 -18.23 -22.41 1.10
C GLY A 447 -18.12 -21.34 2.18
N PHE A 448 -17.15 -21.42 3.07
CA PHE A 448 -16.82 -20.31 3.97
C PHE A 448 -15.98 -19.28 3.23
N VAL A 449 -16.55 -18.11 2.96
CA VAL A 449 -15.93 -17.07 2.13
C VAL A 449 -15.58 -15.85 2.97
N CYS A 450 -14.31 -15.46 2.93
CA CYS A 450 -13.85 -14.18 3.49
C CYS A 450 -14.58 -13.00 2.82
N HIS A 451 -15.03 -12.05 3.64
CA HIS A 451 -15.82 -10.90 3.22
C HIS A 451 -15.11 -10.02 2.18
N TRP A 452 -13.78 -9.87 2.30
CA TRP A 452 -13.02 -8.93 1.49
C TRP A 452 -12.71 -9.49 0.11
N CYS A 453 -11.66 -10.31 -0.01
CA CYS A 453 -11.22 -10.75 -1.33
C CYS A 453 -12.05 -11.91 -1.90
N ALA A 454 -12.42 -12.91 -1.09
CA ALA A 454 -13.09 -14.09 -1.61
C ALA A 454 -14.52 -13.78 -2.07
N LEU A 455 -15.29 -13.05 -1.26
CA LEU A 455 -16.61 -12.57 -1.67
C LEU A 455 -16.51 -11.54 -2.81
N GLY A 456 -15.49 -10.66 -2.81
CA GLY A 456 -15.22 -9.79 -3.96
C GLY A 456 -14.99 -10.57 -5.26
N GLY A 457 -14.27 -11.69 -5.20
CA GLY A 457 -14.11 -12.60 -6.34
C GLY A 457 -15.42 -13.26 -6.78
N VAL A 458 -16.28 -13.65 -5.83
CA VAL A 458 -17.64 -14.14 -6.12
C VAL A 458 -18.46 -13.08 -6.85
N ASP A 459 -18.47 -11.86 -6.32
CA ASP A 459 -19.21 -10.73 -6.91
C ASP A 459 -18.67 -10.39 -8.30
N MET A 460 -17.34 -10.41 -8.48
CA MET A 460 -16.69 -10.20 -9.77
C MET A 460 -17.07 -11.27 -10.78
N ALA A 461 -17.17 -12.54 -10.36
CA ALA A 461 -17.67 -13.62 -11.22
C ALA A 461 -19.12 -13.36 -11.66
N GLY A 462 -19.97 -12.92 -10.73
CA GLY A 462 -21.36 -12.55 -11.01
C GLY A 462 -21.49 -11.38 -12.00
N VAL A 463 -20.80 -10.26 -11.74
CA VAL A 463 -20.79 -9.07 -12.61
C VAL A 463 -20.22 -9.39 -13.99
N SER A 464 -19.20 -10.26 -14.05
CA SER A 464 -18.60 -10.73 -15.30
C SER A 464 -19.41 -11.84 -15.98
N ARG A 465 -20.56 -12.23 -15.43
CA ARG A 465 -21.47 -13.27 -15.93
C ARG A 465 -20.81 -14.65 -16.11
N LEU A 466 -19.81 -14.95 -15.28
CA LEU A 466 -19.11 -16.23 -15.29
C LEU A 466 -19.98 -17.29 -14.60
N GLN A 467 -20.48 -18.23 -15.39
CA GLN A 467 -21.34 -19.32 -14.88
C GLN A 467 -20.51 -20.37 -14.13
N TYR A 468 -20.94 -20.77 -12.93
CA TYR A 468 -20.40 -21.92 -12.23
C TYR A 468 -21.56 -22.74 -11.61
N PRO A 469 -21.33 -24.02 -11.25
CA PRO A 469 -22.41 -24.90 -10.82
C PRO A 469 -23.17 -24.39 -9.59
N PRO A 470 -24.50 -24.62 -9.50
CA PRO A 470 -25.35 -24.09 -8.44
C PRO A 470 -25.23 -24.85 -7.12
N ASN A 471 -24.28 -25.77 -6.97
CA ASN A 471 -24.11 -26.63 -5.80
C ASN A 471 -23.54 -25.90 -4.57
N ALA A 472 -22.95 -24.72 -4.74
CA ALA A 472 -22.35 -23.95 -3.65
C ALA A 472 -23.38 -23.23 -2.77
N ARG A 473 -23.19 -23.28 -1.45
CA ARG A 473 -23.85 -22.44 -0.44
C ARG A 473 -22.78 -21.66 0.31
N LEU A 474 -22.68 -20.37 -0.03
CA LEU A 474 -21.63 -19.51 0.49
C LEU A 474 -22.06 -18.90 1.83
N ILE A 475 -21.24 -19.09 2.85
CA ILE A 475 -21.38 -18.51 4.18
C ILE A 475 -20.29 -17.46 4.36
N ARG A 476 -20.72 -16.22 4.51
CA ARG A 476 -19.82 -15.07 4.68
C ARG A 476 -19.24 -15.04 6.10
N VAL A 477 -17.92 -14.96 6.18
CA VAL A 477 -17.17 -14.64 7.41
C VAL A 477 -16.29 -13.42 7.17
N MET A 478 -16.03 -12.59 8.18
CA MET A 478 -15.16 -11.42 7.98
C MET A 478 -13.77 -11.82 7.46
N CYS A 479 -13.17 -12.85 8.06
CA CYS A 479 -11.93 -13.44 7.60
C CYS A 479 -12.04 -14.96 7.51
N SER A 480 -11.30 -15.58 6.60
CA SER A 480 -11.09 -17.04 6.60
C SER A 480 -10.48 -17.54 7.93
N ALA A 481 -9.80 -16.66 8.67
CA ALA A 481 -9.29 -16.94 10.01
C ALA A 481 -10.38 -17.27 11.03
N ARG A 482 -11.63 -16.83 10.82
CA ARG A 482 -12.77 -17.13 11.69
C ARG A 482 -13.25 -18.57 11.58
N VAL A 483 -12.97 -19.24 10.46
CA VAL A 483 -13.45 -20.60 10.20
C VAL A 483 -12.76 -21.56 11.17
N SER A 484 -13.52 -22.11 12.12
CA SER A 484 -13.04 -23.10 13.09
C SER A 484 -13.04 -24.50 12.47
N ILE A 485 -12.27 -25.42 13.06
CA ILE A 485 -12.32 -26.83 12.63
C ILE A 485 -13.71 -27.43 12.89
N LYS A 486 -14.37 -27.00 13.97
CA LYS A 486 -15.72 -27.45 14.34
C LYS A 486 -16.74 -27.11 13.26
N MET A 487 -16.68 -25.91 12.67
CA MET A 487 -17.54 -25.54 11.54
C MET A 487 -17.37 -26.45 10.33
N ILE A 488 -16.11 -26.79 10.01
CA ILE A 488 -15.79 -27.69 8.89
C ILE A 488 -16.30 -29.10 9.19
N GLU A 489 -16.01 -29.63 10.38
CA GLU A 489 -16.46 -30.97 10.79
C GLU A 489 -17.98 -31.07 10.81
N ARG A 490 -18.69 -30.05 11.32
CA ARG A 490 -20.15 -30.02 11.36
C ARG A 490 -20.78 -30.12 9.97
N ALA A 491 -20.21 -29.47 8.96
CA ALA A 491 -20.70 -29.59 7.58
C ALA A 491 -20.60 -31.04 7.06
N PHE A 492 -19.51 -31.75 7.36
CA PHE A 492 -19.37 -33.16 6.98
C PHE A 492 -20.29 -34.09 7.79
N GLU A 493 -20.46 -33.83 9.09
CA GLU A 493 -21.39 -34.56 9.96
C GLU A 493 -22.84 -34.45 9.48
N LEU A 494 -23.19 -33.34 8.82
CA LEU A 494 -24.50 -33.11 8.20
C LEU A 494 -24.58 -33.61 6.74
N GLY A 495 -23.54 -34.26 6.22
CA GLY A 495 -23.57 -34.91 4.91
C GLY A 495 -23.16 -34.05 3.72
N ALA A 496 -22.56 -32.86 3.93
CA ALA A 496 -22.16 -31.98 2.83
C ALA A 496 -21.27 -32.70 1.80
N ALA A 497 -21.54 -32.52 0.51
CA ALA A 497 -20.74 -33.05 -0.59
C ALA A 497 -19.27 -32.64 -0.50
N GLY A 498 -19.00 -31.40 -0.09
CA GLY A 498 -17.66 -30.90 0.17
C GLY A 498 -17.70 -29.58 0.92
N VAL A 499 -16.52 -29.16 1.38
CA VAL A 499 -16.35 -27.88 2.09
C VAL A 499 -15.24 -27.09 1.41
N LEU A 500 -15.49 -25.80 1.15
CA LEU A 500 -14.52 -24.86 0.61
C LEU A 500 -14.22 -23.76 1.64
N VAL A 501 -12.94 -23.50 1.90
CA VAL A 501 -12.49 -22.32 2.66
C VAL A 501 -11.80 -21.35 1.71
N ALA A 502 -12.42 -20.20 1.46
CA ALA A 502 -11.89 -19.18 0.54
C ALA A 502 -11.44 -17.93 1.29
N GLY A 503 -10.21 -17.48 1.04
CA GLY A 503 -9.62 -16.30 1.69
C GLY A 503 -8.85 -15.39 0.75
N CYS A 504 -8.23 -14.36 1.34
CA CYS A 504 -7.35 -13.42 0.63
C CYS A 504 -6.08 -14.12 0.12
N GLU A 505 -5.61 -13.71 -1.06
CA GLU A 505 -4.32 -14.12 -1.59
C GLU A 505 -3.14 -13.73 -0.69
N PHE A 506 -2.02 -14.44 -0.83
CA PHE A 506 -0.79 -14.11 -0.14
C PHE A 506 0.04 -13.12 -0.95
N PRO A 507 0.64 -12.09 -0.33
CA PRO A 507 0.63 -11.75 1.11
C PRO A 507 -0.50 -10.76 1.50
N THR A 508 -1.49 -10.54 0.66
CA THR A 508 -2.44 -9.41 0.72
C THR A 508 -3.66 -9.62 1.63
N CYS A 509 -3.46 -10.18 2.82
CA CYS A 509 -4.56 -10.36 3.76
C CYS A 509 -5.07 -9.02 4.30
N HIS A 510 -6.39 -8.78 4.21
CA HIS A 510 -7.03 -7.63 4.85
C HIS A 510 -6.87 -7.62 6.37
N TYR A 511 -6.66 -8.80 6.97
CA TYR A 511 -6.44 -8.98 8.40
C TYR A 511 -4.99 -9.32 8.78
N ILE A 512 -4.02 -8.81 8.01
CA ILE A 512 -2.56 -8.96 8.20
C ILE A 512 -2.09 -10.41 8.02
N SER A 513 -2.44 -11.30 8.95
CA SER A 513 -1.99 -12.69 9.00
C SER A 513 -3.11 -13.73 9.00
N GLY A 514 -4.36 -13.29 8.83
CA GLY A 514 -5.54 -14.15 8.95
C GLY A 514 -5.57 -15.33 7.94
N ASN A 515 -5.16 -15.11 6.69
CA ASN A 515 -5.09 -16.17 5.68
C ASN A 515 -4.03 -17.22 6.00
N TYR A 516 -2.86 -16.83 6.52
CA TYR A 516 -1.81 -17.76 6.95
C TYR A 516 -2.31 -18.67 8.08
N ALA A 517 -2.99 -18.09 9.07
CA ALA A 517 -3.58 -18.86 10.17
C ALA A 517 -4.67 -19.83 9.67
N ALA A 518 -5.52 -19.37 8.74
CA ALA A 518 -6.54 -20.21 8.12
C ALA A 518 -5.93 -21.37 7.33
N GLU A 519 -4.86 -21.14 6.55
CA GLU A 519 -4.17 -22.18 5.79
C GLU A 519 -3.62 -23.28 6.71
N VAL A 520 -2.95 -22.90 7.80
CA VAL A 520 -2.45 -23.84 8.80
C VAL A 520 -3.60 -24.62 9.42
N ARG A 521 -4.74 -23.97 9.70
CA ARG A 521 -5.91 -24.62 10.31
C ARG A 521 -6.59 -25.60 9.36
N VAL A 522 -6.76 -25.26 8.08
CA VAL A 522 -7.30 -26.17 7.06
C VAL A 522 -6.44 -27.42 6.92
N LYS A 523 -5.10 -27.28 6.91
CA LYS A 523 -4.18 -28.44 6.90
C LYS A 523 -4.39 -29.34 8.13
N ARG A 524 -4.65 -28.78 9.30
CA ARG A 524 -4.98 -29.55 10.52
C ARG A 524 -6.37 -30.19 10.45
N ALA A 525 -7.35 -29.49 9.88
CA ALA A 525 -8.71 -30.00 9.68
C ALA A 525 -8.72 -31.24 8.79
N ARG A 526 -7.99 -31.25 7.66
CA ARG A 526 -7.83 -32.45 6.80
C ARG A 526 -7.36 -33.68 7.59
N LYS A 527 -6.34 -33.52 8.43
CA LYS A 527 -5.83 -34.61 9.27
C LYS A 527 -6.86 -35.11 10.29
N ARG A 528 -7.69 -34.23 10.84
CA ARG A 528 -8.77 -34.60 11.77
C ARG A 528 -9.92 -35.31 11.07
N LEU A 529 -10.32 -34.82 9.89
CA LEU A 529 -11.36 -35.43 9.06
C LEU A 529 -11.00 -36.87 8.67
N ALA A 530 -9.77 -37.11 8.21
CA ALA A 530 -9.29 -38.44 7.89
C ALA A 530 -9.36 -39.40 9.10
N LYS A 531 -8.99 -38.93 10.30
CA LYS A 531 -9.10 -39.72 11.54
C LYS A 531 -10.55 -40.02 11.93
N LYS A 532 -11.49 -39.15 11.57
CA LYS A 532 -12.93 -39.33 11.78
C LYS A 532 -13.60 -40.17 10.68
N GLY A 533 -12.85 -40.64 9.67
CA GLY A 533 -13.37 -41.47 8.57
C GLY A 533 -13.96 -40.69 7.39
N TYR A 534 -13.80 -39.37 7.35
CA TYR A 534 -14.19 -38.55 6.20
C TYR A 534 -13.05 -38.47 5.18
N ASP A 535 -13.39 -38.39 3.90
CA ASP A 535 -12.40 -38.15 2.83
C ASP A 535 -11.87 -36.70 2.91
N PRO A 536 -10.57 -36.50 3.24
CA PRO A 536 -9.98 -35.18 3.38
C PRO A 536 -9.86 -34.41 2.06
N GLU A 537 -9.92 -35.07 0.90
CA GLU A 537 -9.87 -34.43 -0.42
C GLU A 537 -11.17 -33.68 -0.76
N ARG A 538 -12.24 -33.91 0.01
CA ARG A 538 -13.49 -33.14 -0.08
C ARG A 538 -13.42 -31.78 0.64
N LEU A 539 -12.30 -31.47 1.32
CA LEU A 539 -12.02 -30.17 1.93
C LEU A 539 -11.03 -29.36 1.08
N TRP A 540 -11.54 -28.34 0.40
CA TRP A 540 -10.80 -27.46 -0.50
C TRP A 540 -10.49 -26.11 0.17
N ASN A 541 -9.44 -25.45 -0.29
CA ASN A 541 -9.19 -24.06 0.06
C ASN A 541 -8.62 -23.29 -1.13
N ILE A 542 -9.02 -22.02 -1.27
CA ILE A 542 -8.52 -21.11 -2.29
C ILE A 542 -8.14 -19.77 -1.69
N TRP A 543 -7.13 -19.14 -2.30
CA TRP A 543 -6.66 -17.81 -1.94
C TRP A 543 -6.73 -16.95 -3.19
N CYS A 544 -7.53 -15.89 -3.14
CA CYS A 544 -7.86 -15.10 -4.31
C CYS A 544 -7.93 -13.61 -3.96
N SER A 545 -7.73 -12.77 -4.97
CA SER A 545 -7.97 -11.32 -4.90
C SER A 545 -9.45 -11.00 -5.16
N ALA A 546 -9.90 -9.79 -4.84
CA ALA A 546 -11.25 -9.34 -5.18
C ALA A 546 -11.52 -9.29 -6.71
N ALA A 547 -10.47 -9.24 -7.54
CA ALA A 547 -10.60 -9.23 -8.99
C ALA A 547 -10.64 -10.65 -9.60
N ASP A 548 -10.38 -11.69 -8.81
CA ASP A 548 -10.17 -13.06 -9.29
C ASP A 548 -11.49 -13.83 -9.56
N GLY A 549 -12.48 -13.19 -10.19
CA GLY A 549 -13.74 -13.84 -10.58
C GLY A 549 -13.54 -15.13 -11.39
N PRO A 550 -12.67 -15.15 -12.43
CA PRO A 550 -12.37 -16.35 -13.18
C PRO A 550 -11.78 -17.48 -12.32
N LYS A 551 -10.90 -17.16 -11.37
CA LYS A 551 -10.27 -18.15 -10.48
C LYS A 551 -11.34 -18.81 -9.60
N PHE A 552 -12.24 -18.02 -9.02
CA PHE A 552 -13.32 -18.53 -8.18
C PHE A 552 -14.28 -19.44 -8.98
N ALA A 553 -14.75 -18.96 -10.14
CA ALA A 553 -15.66 -19.73 -10.99
C ALA A 553 -15.03 -21.05 -11.48
N ASN A 554 -13.76 -21.03 -11.87
CA ASN A 554 -13.02 -22.23 -12.27
C ASN A 554 -12.87 -23.22 -11.12
N THR A 555 -12.49 -22.74 -9.93
CA THR A 555 -12.42 -23.59 -8.72
C THR A 555 -13.75 -24.29 -8.47
N MET A 556 -14.88 -23.57 -8.55
CA MET A 556 -16.19 -24.17 -8.32
C MET A 556 -16.52 -25.26 -9.35
N ARG A 557 -16.19 -25.05 -10.62
CA ARG A 557 -16.36 -26.06 -11.68
C ARG A 557 -15.50 -27.30 -11.41
N GLU A 558 -14.23 -27.10 -11.08
CA GLU A 558 -13.28 -28.16 -10.78
C GLU A 558 -13.70 -28.97 -9.56
N MET A 559 -14.08 -28.31 -8.47
CA MET A 559 -14.54 -28.96 -7.25
C MET A 559 -15.83 -29.75 -7.49
N THR A 560 -16.80 -29.18 -8.20
CA THR A 560 -18.06 -29.89 -8.54
C THR A 560 -17.78 -31.14 -9.37
N LYS A 561 -16.87 -31.04 -10.35
CA LYS A 561 -16.44 -32.18 -11.17
C LYS A 561 -15.74 -33.24 -10.33
N ALA A 562 -14.81 -32.85 -9.46
CA ALA A 562 -14.07 -33.76 -8.60
C ALA A 562 -14.98 -34.51 -7.62
N LEU A 563 -16.06 -33.86 -7.17
CA LEU A 563 -17.05 -34.44 -6.26
C LEU A 563 -18.15 -35.24 -6.98
N GLY A 564 -18.15 -35.29 -8.31
CA GLY A 564 -19.17 -36.01 -9.09
C GLY A 564 -20.57 -35.39 -9.01
N LEU A 565 -20.68 -34.10 -8.69
CA LEU A 565 -21.96 -33.40 -8.49
C LEU A 565 -22.59 -32.86 -9.79
N GLY A 566 -22.11 -33.36 -10.94
CA GLY A 566 -22.56 -32.92 -12.25
C GLY A 566 -23.84 -33.63 -12.70
N GLY A 567 -24.90 -32.84 -12.92
CA GLY A 567 -26.02 -33.16 -13.80
C GLY A 567 -25.85 -32.50 -15.16
#